data_AF-A0A285XQA5-F1
#
_entry.id   AF-A0A285XQA5-F1
#
_cell.length_a   1.000
_cell.length_b   1.000
_cell.length_c   1.000
_cell.angle_alpha   90.00
_cell.angle_beta   90.00
_cell.angle_gamma   90.00
#
_symmetry.space_group_name_H-M   'P 1'
#
loop_
_entity.id
_entity.type
_entity.pdbx_description
1 polymer ?
#
loop_
_entity_poly.entity_id
_entity_poly.type
_entity_poly.pdbx_seq_one_letter_code
_entity_poly.pdbx_strand_id
1 'polypeptide(L)'
;MRLQHRLALVLTALVVVTGIAAVGPAGTAAAAAPTTGRFTPLDTTRVWSGSVLTTATVIPIAGHGGVPANATAVVVNVEVENPTAAGTARVTPAGVSSGVTSQAFRKGQTVSALQTVRLVGGKVQVQLSAGKATVYLDVSGYYANGSGATFTPLNAARVFNQKVGTTPTKVPLAGRAGIPSTATAVAVNTEVGTPSANGYVRVTPAGKDATVAAQVFTKGTTISNLVIVKLVGGAAQVKVSSGTATVFMDVAGYYANSSTGSVYVPVDPVRAASRSLTTTPRTIRLSGTAGVPGTATAIVATATTTTAKTTASSYLRFTPSGQDPQVATQVLGAGQTLSNAVMTKLVGSTVDRRAQAKVSVGTASLTVDVAGYFMDGSSGSGFGADVSWPQGGSSASYPKNQAFGIVGVNNGLATTTNPYLAQQLAWAKTSAGGTSQPKTQLYVNTANPGQYFADNPTVPRTSWPTSNVDPGGTTVPASASGNPYGTCVAGTAALTSTQCSWMYGWNRAYEDAKTRGVTSPGSYRWWLDAETDGSWQKTTTLNRATLEGMTAYFVSIGATVGVYSSPAEWSTLFGVVPASSRLYILPTWRAIGTATAASAQAACSAAPYVAGGRTTMVQYVTGSTDNVVSCV
;
A
#
# COMPACT_ATOMS: atom_id res chain seq x y z
N MET A 1 62.83 67.16 -37.80
CA MET A 1 61.75 68.16 -37.95
C MET A 1 60.50 67.44 -38.43
N ARG A 2 59.33 67.82 -37.88
CA ARG A 2 57.93 67.38 -38.17
C ARG A 2 57.33 66.29 -37.25
N LEU A 3 56.67 66.83 -36.21
CA LEU A 3 55.55 66.27 -35.45
C LEU A 3 54.42 65.76 -36.37
N GLN A 4 53.77 64.65 -36.01
CA GLN A 4 52.36 64.42 -36.34
C GLN A 4 51.60 63.82 -35.15
N HIS A 5 50.57 64.54 -34.73
CA HIS A 5 49.59 64.18 -33.70
C HIS A 5 48.65 63.08 -34.21
N ARG A 6 48.30 62.12 -33.34
CA ARG A 6 47.21 61.17 -33.57
C ARG A 6 45.98 61.62 -32.80
N LEU A 7 44.94 62.05 -33.53
CA LEU A 7 43.59 62.26 -33.02
C LEU A 7 42.82 60.94 -33.18
N ALA A 8 42.27 60.41 -32.09
CA ALA A 8 41.35 59.27 -32.11
C ALA A 8 39.91 59.78 -32.14
N LEU A 9 39.17 59.41 -33.19
CA LEU A 9 37.76 59.70 -33.37
C LEU A 9 36.95 58.56 -32.72
N VAL A 10 36.07 58.89 -31.76
CA VAL A 10 35.15 57.96 -31.11
C VAL A 10 33.89 57.84 -31.98
N LEU A 11 33.60 56.63 -32.49
CA LEU A 11 32.30 56.30 -33.09
C LEU A 11 31.49 55.45 -32.10
N THR A 12 30.35 55.96 -31.69
CA THR A 12 29.38 55.30 -30.81
C THR A 12 28.52 54.32 -31.63
N ALA A 13 28.58 53.03 -31.30
CA ALA A 13 27.65 52.02 -31.84
C ALA A 13 26.62 51.64 -30.76
N LEU A 14 25.34 51.87 -31.06
CA LEU A 14 24.20 51.54 -30.21
C LEU A 14 23.87 50.04 -30.37
N VAL A 15 24.10 49.23 -29.34
CA VAL A 15 23.71 47.81 -29.32
C VAL A 15 22.32 47.68 -28.71
N VAL A 16 21.35 47.23 -29.50
CA VAL A 16 20.02 46.82 -29.02
C VAL A 16 20.12 45.37 -28.54
N VAL A 17 20.06 45.16 -27.23
CA VAL A 17 20.00 43.82 -26.62
C VAL A 17 18.55 43.39 -26.51
N THR A 18 18.10 42.46 -27.36
CA THR A 18 16.85 41.72 -27.16
C THR A 18 17.10 40.61 -26.13
N GLY A 19 16.68 40.81 -24.89
CA GLY A 19 16.72 39.79 -23.85
C GLY A 19 15.65 38.72 -24.08
N ILE A 20 16.06 37.52 -24.51
CA ILE A 20 15.21 36.33 -24.45
C ILE A 20 15.30 35.79 -23.02
N ALA A 21 14.24 35.97 -22.23
CA ALA A 21 14.10 35.30 -20.95
C ALA A 21 13.91 33.80 -21.20
N ALA A 22 14.93 33.00 -20.91
CA ALA A 22 14.79 31.54 -20.86
C ALA A 22 13.93 31.18 -19.65
N VAL A 23 12.62 31.01 -19.87
CA VAL A 23 11.71 30.43 -18.89
C VAL A 23 12.06 28.94 -18.79
N GLY A 24 12.82 28.57 -17.76
CA GLY A 24 13.01 27.16 -17.41
C GLY A 24 11.65 26.49 -17.17
N PRO A 25 11.53 25.16 -17.38
CA PRO A 25 10.27 24.47 -17.16
C PRO A 25 9.80 24.73 -15.72
N ALA A 26 8.64 25.36 -15.58
CA ALA A 26 8.01 25.58 -14.30
C ALA A 26 7.84 24.21 -13.62
N GLY A 27 8.51 24.00 -12.48
CA GLY A 27 8.28 22.81 -11.67
C GLY A 27 6.79 22.71 -11.36
N THR A 28 6.18 21.57 -11.65
CA THR A 28 4.77 21.33 -11.31
C THR A 28 4.57 21.57 -9.81
N ALA A 29 3.65 22.46 -9.44
CA ALA A 29 3.33 22.73 -8.04
C ALA A 29 2.99 21.42 -7.31
N ALA A 30 3.54 21.25 -6.09
CA ALA A 30 3.28 20.06 -5.29
C ALA A 30 1.78 19.97 -4.96
N ALA A 31 1.20 18.78 -5.14
CA ALA A 31 -0.21 18.56 -4.89
C ALA A 31 -0.55 18.78 -3.41
N ALA A 32 -1.74 19.34 -3.15
CA ALA A 32 -2.22 19.60 -1.79
C ALA A 32 -2.43 18.28 -1.04
N ALA A 33 -1.83 18.15 0.13
CA ALA A 33 -1.91 16.95 0.95
C ALA A 33 -3.36 16.68 1.38
N PRO A 34 -3.83 15.42 1.39
CA PRO A 34 -5.19 15.09 1.83
C PRO A 34 -5.43 15.55 3.28
N THR A 35 -6.69 15.78 3.67
CA THR A 35 -7.03 16.09 5.07
C THR A 35 -7.10 14.83 5.95
N THR A 36 -6.98 13.64 5.37
CA THR A 36 -6.94 12.38 6.10
C THR A 36 -5.54 12.09 6.66
N GLY A 37 -5.45 11.21 7.67
CA GLY A 37 -4.16 10.65 8.09
C GLY A 37 -3.12 11.67 8.57
N ARG A 38 -3.57 12.78 9.15
CA ARG A 38 -2.72 13.87 9.67
C ARG A 38 -2.19 13.51 11.05
N PHE A 39 -0.92 13.82 11.30
CA PHE A 39 -0.24 13.46 12.54
C PHE A 39 -0.32 14.56 13.58
N THR A 40 -0.68 14.20 14.81
CA THR A 40 -0.58 15.08 15.98
C THR A 40 0.44 14.49 16.95
N PRO A 41 1.59 15.15 17.17
CA PRO A 41 2.57 14.70 18.12
C PRO A 41 2.14 15.00 19.55
N LEU A 42 2.43 14.08 20.46
CA LEU A 42 2.12 14.19 21.89
C LEU A 42 3.42 14.25 22.71
N ASP A 43 3.31 14.77 23.93
CA ASP A 43 4.34 14.52 24.93
C ASP A 43 4.20 13.04 25.32
N THR A 44 5.26 12.24 25.14
CA THR A 44 5.15 10.78 25.25
C THR A 44 4.58 10.37 26.61
N THR A 45 3.46 9.66 26.60
CA THR A 45 2.67 9.36 27.80
C THR A 45 2.28 7.89 27.84
N ARG A 46 2.36 7.27 29.03
CA ARG A 46 1.85 5.93 29.26
C ARG A 46 0.34 5.94 29.25
N VAL A 47 -0.26 5.18 28.33
CA VAL A 47 -1.73 5.07 28.23
C VAL A 47 -2.25 3.76 28.83
N TRP A 48 -1.38 2.75 28.93
CA TRP A 48 -1.77 1.46 29.47
C TRP A 48 -0.58 0.68 30.01
N SER A 49 -0.85 -0.14 31.04
CA SER A 49 0.06 -1.18 31.53
C SER A 49 -0.73 -2.35 32.07
N GLY A 50 -0.24 -3.57 31.86
CA GLY A 50 -0.89 -4.75 32.42
C GLY A 50 -0.22 -6.06 31.99
N SER A 51 -0.68 -7.16 32.56
CA SER A 51 -0.22 -8.50 32.17
C SER A 51 -0.85 -8.91 30.84
N VAL A 52 -0.02 -9.32 29.88
CA VAL A 52 -0.46 -9.89 28.59
C VAL A 52 -0.03 -11.36 28.53
N LEU A 53 -0.87 -12.19 27.92
CA LEU A 53 -0.69 -13.63 27.79
C LEU A 53 -0.77 -14.06 26.31
N THR A 54 -0.90 -15.36 26.08
CA THR A 54 -1.16 -15.93 24.75
C THR A 54 -2.57 -15.68 24.23
N THR A 55 -3.52 -15.31 25.08
CA THR A 55 -4.83 -14.79 24.66
C THR A 55 -4.74 -13.30 24.40
N ALA A 56 -5.27 -12.84 23.27
CA ALA A 56 -5.23 -11.42 22.90
C ALA A 56 -5.93 -10.54 23.95
N THR A 57 -5.25 -9.50 24.40
CA THR A 57 -5.78 -8.48 25.30
C THR A 57 -6.17 -7.26 24.48
N VAL A 58 -7.46 -6.92 24.44
CA VAL A 58 -7.98 -5.74 23.74
C VAL A 58 -7.86 -4.53 24.66
N ILE A 59 -7.24 -3.45 24.17
CA ILE A 59 -6.84 -2.29 24.97
C ILE A 59 -7.43 -1.01 24.36
N PRO A 60 -8.23 -0.23 25.11
CA PRO A 60 -8.65 1.09 24.68
C PRO A 60 -7.47 2.07 24.68
N ILE A 61 -7.32 2.80 23.58
CA ILE A 61 -6.28 3.81 23.40
C ILE A 61 -6.93 5.20 23.24
N ALA A 62 -7.97 5.28 22.43
CA ALA A 62 -8.72 6.53 22.28
C ALA A 62 -9.38 6.93 23.60
N GLY A 63 -9.35 8.24 23.90
CA GLY A 63 -9.77 8.80 25.19
C GLY A 63 -8.65 8.85 26.23
N HIS A 64 -7.48 8.25 25.98
CA HIS A 64 -6.36 8.21 26.91
C HIS A 64 -5.15 8.96 26.36
N GLY A 65 -4.36 9.58 27.25
CA GLY A 65 -3.07 10.21 26.92
C GLY A 65 -3.12 11.28 25.82
N GLY A 66 -4.26 11.95 25.63
CA GLY A 66 -4.45 12.96 24.58
C GLY A 66 -4.84 12.41 23.21
N VAL A 67 -5.09 11.10 23.07
CA VAL A 67 -5.59 10.49 21.83
C VAL A 67 -7.11 10.67 21.74
N PRO A 68 -7.64 11.35 20.71
CA PRO A 68 -9.09 11.59 20.59
C PRO A 68 -9.85 10.36 20.08
N ALA A 69 -11.17 10.36 20.27
CA ALA A 69 -12.07 9.30 19.83
C ALA A 69 -12.04 9.05 18.31
N ASN A 70 -11.76 10.08 17.51
CA ASN A 70 -11.70 10.01 16.05
C ASN A 70 -10.30 9.66 15.50
N ALA A 71 -9.34 9.30 16.36
CA ALA A 71 -8.04 8.85 15.92
C ALA A 71 -8.16 7.56 15.08
N THR A 72 -7.45 7.52 13.95
CA THR A 72 -7.46 6.39 13.00
C THR A 72 -6.27 5.45 13.21
N ALA A 73 -5.17 5.96 13.78
CA ALA A 73 -4.00 5.17 14.16
C ALA A 73 -3.22 5.84 15.30
N VAL A 74 -2.39 5.07 16.00
CA VAL A 74 -1.53 5.54 17.09
C VAL A 74 -0.07 5.15 16.84
N VAL A 75 0.86 6.03 17.24
CA VAL A 75 2.28 5.74 17.36
C VAL A 75 2.57 5.39 18.82
N VAL A 76 2.95 4.15 19.08
CA VAL A 76 3.08 3.58 20.43
C VAL A 76 4.41 2.84 20.56
N ASN A 77 5.17 3.17 21.60
CA ASN A 77 6.29 2.34 22.03
C ASN A 77 5.75 1.23 22.94
N VAL A 78 6.09 -0.01 22.59
CA VAL A 78 5.62 -1.21 23.28
C VAL A 78 6.80 -1.78 24.03
N GLU A 79 6.70 -1.80 25.36
CA GLU A 79 7.68 -2.43 26.22
C GLU A 79 7.13 -3.76 26.74
N VAL A 80 7.85 -4.85 26.51
CA VAL A 80 7.56 -6.18 27.04
C VAL A 80 8.57 -6.44 28.15
N GLU A 81 8.11 -6.41 29.39
CA GLU A 81 8.93 -6.55 30.58
C GLU A 81 8.82 -7.96 31.18
N ASN A 82 9.97 -8.53 31.53
CA ASN A 82 10.11 -9.81 32.23
C ASN A 82 9.26 -10.96 31.64
N PRO A 83 9.34 -11.24 30.32
CA PRO A 83 8.57 -12.32 29.71
C PRO A 83 8.95 -13.69 30.29
N THR A 84 7.96 -14.52 30.63
CA THR A 84 8.20 -15.82 31.28
C THR A 84 8.70 -16.91 30.33
N ALA A 85 8.60 -16.69 29.01
CA ALA A 85 9.08 -17.57 27.96
C ALA A 85 9.72 -16.74 26.82
N ALA A 86 10.53 -17.37 25.97
CA ALA A 86 10.95 -16.75 24.72
C ALA A 86 9.78 -16.75 23.72
N GLY A 87 9.64 -15.70 22.92
CA GLY A 87 8.51 -15.57 22.01
C GLY A 87 8.48 -14.26 21.26
N THR A 88 7.29 -13.91 20.79
CA THR A 88 6.99 -12.66 20.08
C THR A 88 5.77 -11.99 20.68
N ALA A 89 5.75 -10.66 20.63
CA ALA A 89 4.55 -9.87 20.85
C ALA A 89 3.97 -9.48 19.49
N ARG A 90 2.65 -9.50 19.42
CA ARG A 90 1.83 -9.04 18.29
C ARG A 90 1.01 -7.87 18.80
N VAL A 91 1.17 -6.71 18.18
CA VAL A 91 0.39 -5.50 18.45
C VAL A 91 -0.36 -5.16 17.17
N THR A 92 -1.67 -5.38 17.19
CA THR A 92 -2.51 -5.30 15.99
C THR A 92 -3.77 -4.48 16.26
N PRO A 93 -4.51 -4.09 15.22
CA PRO A 93 -5.83 -3.49 15.40
C PRO A 93 -6.76 -4.49 16.12
N ALA A 94 -7.68 -3.98 16.96
CA ALA A 94 -8.59 -4.86 17.70
C ALA A 94 -9.42 -5.74 16.75
N GLY A 95 -9.52 -7.04 17.05
CA GLY A 95 -10.24 -8.01 16.22
C GLY A 95 -9.41 -8.57 15.05
N VAL A 96 -8.15 -8.17 14.87
CA VAL A 96 -7.28 -8.65 13.78
C VAL A 96 -6.27 -9.68 14.28
N SER A 97 -6.52 -10.96 14.05
CA SER A 97 -5.54 -12.03 14.25
C SER A 97 -4.51 -12.01 13.10
N SER A 98 -3.39 -11.32 13.29
CA SER A 98 -2.33 -11.30 12.27
C SER A 98 -1.26 -12.36 12.53
N GLY A 99 -0.77 -12.96 11.44
CA GLY A 99 0.41 -13.84 11.44
C GLY A 99 1.74 -13.10 11.57
N VAL A 100 1.75 -11.75 11.57
CA VAL A 100 2.99 -10.94 11.55
C VAL A 100 3.53 -10.54 12.93
N THR A 101 4.85 -10.57 13.09
CA THR A 101 5.57 -10.28 14.34
C THR A 101 5.76 -8.78 14.52
N SER A 102 5.31 -8.21 15.65
CA SER A 102 5.63 -6.82 16.02
C SER A 102 6.97 -6.73 16.75
N GLN A 103 7.24 -7.66 17.65
CA GLN A 103 8.44 -7.64 18.49
C GLN A 103 8.87 -9.06 18.88
N ALA A 104 10.17 -9.37 18.88
CA ALA A 104 10.72 -10.62 19.37
C ALA A 104 11.44 -10.43 20.72
N PHE A 105 11.35 -11.41 21.62
CA PHE A 105 11.98 -11.39 22.94
C PHE A 105 12.45 -12.78 23.40
N ARG A 106 13.43 -12.79 24.32
CA ARG A 106 13.86 -13.98 25.06
C ARG A 106 13.27 -13.97 26.46
N LYS A 107 13.21 -15.14 27.11
CA LYS A 107 12.78 -15.26 28.51
C LYS A 107 13.59 -14.32 29.41
N GLY A 108 12.91 -13.52 30.24
CA GLY A 108 13.49 -12.56 31.17
C GLY A 108 14.12 -11.33 30.52
N GLN A 109 14.12 -11.20 29.19
CA GLN A 109 14.70 -10.05 28.49
C GLN A 109 13.64 -8.98 28.27
N THR A 110 13.75 -7.85 28.96
CA THR A 110 12.95 -6.66 28.66
C THR A 110 13.36 -6.06 27.32
N VAL A 111 12.38 -5.77 26.46
CA VAL A 111 12.59 -5.18 25.14
C VAL A 111 11.56 -4.09 24.86
N SER A 112 11.95 -3.06 24.12
CA SER A 112 11.05 -1.99 23.65
C SER A 112 11.16 -1.82 22.14
N ALA A 113 10.03 -1.54 21.47
CA ALA A 113 9.99 -1.24 20.05
C ALA A 113 8.85 -0.27 19.73
N LEU A 114 9.12 0.71 18.89
CA LEU A 114 8.07 1.57 18.35
C LEU A 114 7.18 0.77 17.40
N GLN A 115 5.88 1.05 17.40
CA GLN A 115 4.90 0.52 16.46
C GLN A 115 3.96 1.66 16.04
N THR A 116 3.42 1.57 14.82
CA THR A 116 2.27 2.39 14.41
C THR A 116 1.11 1.47 14.09
N VAL A 117 -0.01 1.64 14.75
CA VAL A 117 -1.11 0.66 14.74
C VAL A 117 -2.43 1.36 14.41
N ARG A 118 -3.18 0.81 13.46
CA ARG A 118 -4.54 1.24 13.14
C ARG A 118 -5.45 1.02 14.35
N LEU A 119 -6.34 1.97 14.63
CA LEU A 119 -7.34 1.85 15.68
C LEU A 119 -8.66 1.28 15.10
N VAL A 120 -9.26 0.31 15.81
CA VAL A 120 -10.60 -0.20 15.52
C VAL A 120 -11.49 0.11 16.72
N GLY A 121 -12.48 0.97 16.54
CA GLY A 121 -13.31 1.46 17.66
C GLY A 121 -12.49 2.09 18.79
N GLY A 122 -11.38 2.77 18.45
CA GLY A 122 -10.47 3.37 19.42
C GLY A 122 -9.54 2.39 20.16
N LYS A 123 -9.48 1.12 19.74
CA LYS A 123 -8.77 0.05 20.44
C LYS A 123 -7.67 -0.58 19.59
N VAL A 124 -6.67 -1.13 20.27
CA VAL A 124 -5.67 -2.07 19.74
C VAL A 124 -5.81 -3.40 20.48
N GLN A 125 -5.05 -4.41 20.07
CA GLN A 125 -4.87 -5.62 20.85
C GLN A 125 -3.41 -6.05 20.90
N VAL A 126 -3.02 -6.65 22.03
CA VAL A 126 -1.68 -7.21 22.25
C VAL A 126 -1.80 -8.69 22.60
N GLN A 127 -0.95 -9.51 21.99
CA GLN A 127 -0.89 -10.96 22.23
C GLN A 127 0.55 -11.43 22.24
N LEU A 128 0.91 -12.32 23.18
CA LEU A 128 2.20 -13.01 23.17
C LEU A 128 2.08 -14.36 22.45
N SER A 129 3.15 -14.83 21.82
CA SER A 129 3.17 -16.18 21.24
C SER A 129 3.41 -17.27 22.29
N ALA A 130 3.95 -16.93 23.46
CA ALA A 130 4.22 -17.85 24.55
C ALA A 130 4.35 -17.10 25.88
N GLY A 131 4.01 -17.78 26.98
CA GLY A 131 4.16 -17.25 28.33
C GLY A 131 3.29 -16.03 28.64
N LYS A 132 3.75 -15.23 29.61
CA LYS A 132 3.15 -13.96 30.03
C LYS A 132 4.23 -12.92 30.26
N ALA A 133 3.87 -11.64 30.17
CA ALA A 133 4.75 -10.52 30.45
C ALA A 133 3.93 -9.32 30.95
N THR A 134 4.56 -8.41 31.68
CA THR A 134 3.98 -7.07 31.87
C THR A 134 4.27 -6.28 30.60
N VAL A 135 3.25 -5.67 30.01
CA VAL A 135 3.39 -4.84 28.82
C VAL A 135 3.02 -3.41 29.17
N TYR A 136 3.79 -2.46 28.64
CA TYR A 136 3.53 -1.03 28.73
C TYR A 136 3.33 -0.44 27.34
N LEU A 137 2.33 0.44 27.21
CA LEU A 137 2.04 1.17 25.98
C LEU A 137 2.23 2.67 26.22
N ASP A 138 3.26 3.22 25.58
CA ASP A 138 3.65 4.62 25.71
C ASP A 138 3.44 5.33 24.37
N VAL A 139 2.47 6.24 24.29
CA VAL A 139 2.04 6.90 23.05
C VAL A 139 2.80 8.20 22.83
N SER A 140 3.39 8.39 21.64
CA SER A 140 4.07 9.63 21.25
C SER A 140 3.33 10.47 20.20
N GLY A 141 2.21 9.97 19.69
CA GLY A 141 1.33 10.71 18.79
C GLY A 141 0.25 9.84 18.17
N TYR A 142 -0.67 10.47 17.44
CA TYR A 142 -1.76 9.80 16.74
C TYR A 142 -1.99 10.37 15.35
N TYR A 143 -2.69 9.60 14.52
CA TYR A 143 -3.20 10.05 13.24
C TYR A 143 -4.70 10.21 13.29
N ALA A 144 -5.23 11.26 12.67
CA ALA A 144 -6.66 11.51 12.54
C ALA A 144 -6.98 12.21 11.21
N ASN A 145 -8.26 12.30 10.87
CA ASN A 145 -8.72 13.14 9.78
C ASN A 145 -8.96 14.57 10.28
N GLY A 146 -8.71 15.57 9.43
CA GLY A 146 -8.86 16.99 9.75
C GLY A 146 -7.51 17.69 9.91
N SER A 147 -7.29 18.27 11.09
CA SER A 147 -6.08 19.04 11.40
C SER A 147 -4.88 18.15 11.76
N GLY A 148 -3.68 18.68 11.56
CA GLY A 148 -2.43 18.05 11.95
C GLY A 148 -1.36 18.12 10.86
N ALA A 149 -0.21 17.56 11.17
CA ALA A 149 0.98 17.64 10.36
C ALA A 149 1.01 16.58 9.23
N THR A 150 1.60 16.95 8.10
CA THR A 150 2.06 16.01 7.07
C THR A 150 3.45 15.48 7.40
N PHE A 151 3.74 14.26 6.96
CA PHE A 151 5.08 13.70 6.97
C PHE A 151 5.84 14.05 5.68
N THR A 152 7.12 14.37 5.81
CA THR A 152 8.06 14.48 4.69
C THR A 152 9.19 13.48 4.90
N PRO A 153 9.29 12.43 4.07
CA PRO A 153 10.36 11.45 4.18
C PRO A 153 11.68 12.03 3.67
N LEU A 154 12.74 11.81 4.43
CA LEU A 154 14.08 12.30 4.12
C LEU A 154 15.00 11.14 3.71
N ASN A 155 16.10 11.48 3.06
CA ASN A 155 17.22 10.55 3.01
C ASN A 155 17.83 10.48 4.42
N ALA A 156 18.24 9.29 4.83
CA ALA A 156 18.76 9.10 6.18
C ALA A 156 20.06 9.89 6.39
N ALA A 157 20.11 10.69 7.46
CA ALA A 157 21.23 11.57 7.74
C ALA A 157 21.47 11.73 9.25
N ARG A 158 22.74 11.77 9.65
CA ARG A 158 23.15 11.95 11.05
C ARG A 158 22.89 13.38 11.51
N VAL A 159 22.15 13.52 12.60
CA VAL A 159 21.80 14.82 13.21
C VAL A 159 22.35 15.00 14.62
N PHE A 160 22.70 13.91 15.31
CA PHE A 160 23.27 13.94 16.65
C PHE A 160 24.28 12.82 16.89
N ASN A 161 25.41 13.14 17.52
CA ASN A 161 26.46 12.21 17.90
C ASN A 161 27.21 12.78 19.12
N GLN A 162 26.81 12.41 20.33
CA GLN A 162 27.47 12.89 21.55
C GLN A 162 27.38 11.86 22.67
N LYS A 163 28.30 11.97 23.65
CA LYS A 163 28.20 11.26 24.92
C LYS A 163 27.12 11.89 25.78
N VAL A 164 26.21 11.07 26.28
CA VAL A 164 25.04 11.47 27.07
C VAL A 164 25.08 10.74 28.42
N GLY A 165 24.69 11.44 29.48
CA GLY A 165 24.56 10.90 30.84
C GLY A 165 23.13 10.99 31.37
N THR A 166 23.00 11.06 32.69
CA THR A 166 21.71 11.15 33.38
C THR A 166 21.05 12.52 33.34
N THR A 167 21.82 13.56 32.98
CA THR A 167 21.30 14.91 32.77
C THR A 167 20.75 15.05 31.34
N PRO A 168 19.52 15.58 31.16
CA PRO A 168 18.98 15.88 29.83
C PRO A 168 19.95 16.67 28.95
N THR A 169 20.29 16.11 27.80
CA THR A 169 21.10 16.76 26.77
C THR A 169 20.19 17.25 25.65
N LYS A 170 20.25 18.54 25.31
CA LYS A 170 19.43 19.14 24.25
C LYS A 170 19.89 18.64 22.88
N VAL A 171 18.93 18.27 22.04
CA VAL A 171 19.16 17.80 20.66
C VAL A 171 18.48 18.77 19.68
N PRO A 172 19.21 19.77 19.13
CA PRO A 172 18.66 20.65 18.10
C PRO A 172 18.46 19.87 16.79
N LEU A 173 17.23 19.91 16.25
CA LEU A 173 16.85 19.14 15.06
C LEU A 173 16.36 20.05 13.92
N ALA A 174 15.56 21.07 14.22
CA ALA A 174 15.12 22.05 13.24
C ALA A 174 16.30 22.75 12.55
N GLY A 175 16.18 22.98 11.25
CA GLY A 175 17.22 23.59 10.40
C GLY A 175 18.37 22.65 10.04
N ARG A 176 18.30 21.35 10.38
CA ARG A 176 19.36 20.36 10.10
C ARG A 176 18.87 19.27 9.17
N ALA A 177 19.75 18.80 8.28
CA ALA A 177 19.50 17.62 7.44
C ALA A 177 18.15 17.65 6.69
N GLY A 178 17.70 18.82 6.23
CA GLY A 178 16.42 19.00 5.52
C GLY A 178 15.18 19.17 6.41
N ILE A 179 15.33 19.18 7.74
CA ILE A 179 14.23 19.45 8.69
C ILE A 179 13.98 20.98 8.74
N PRO A 180 12.78 21.48 8.42
CA PRO A 180 12.48 22.91 8.47
C PRO A 180 12.31 23.41 9.91
N SER A 181 12.38 24.73 10.10
CA SER A 181 12.11 25.38 11.39
C SER A 181 10.67 25.20 11.88
N THR A 182 9.74 24.94 10.95
CA THR A 182 8.31 24.70 11.20
C THR A 182 7.99 23.24 11.57
N ALA A 183 9.00 22.37 11.65
CA ALA A 183 8.79 20.98 12.03
C ALA A 183 8.20 20.87 13.45
N THR A 184 7.14 20.07 13.59
CA THR A 184 6.45 19.80 14.86
C THR A 184 6.90 18.50 15.51
N ALA A 185 7.42 17.55 14.72
CA ALA A 185 7.99 16.29 15.20
C ALA A 185 8.99 15.71 14.20
N VAL A 186 9.83 14.78 14.66
CA VAL A 186 10.86 14.11 13.84
C VAL A 186 10.82 12.61 14.09
N ALA A 187 10.87 11.83 13.01
CA ALA A 187 11.12 10.39 13.05
C ALA A 187 12.64 10.17 12.98
N VAL A 188 13.21 9.58 14.03
CA VAL A 188 14.65 9.51 14.25
C VAL A 188 15.05 8.14 14.80
N ASN A 189 15.95 7.45 14.10
CA ASN A 189 16.50 6.21 14.59
C ASN A 189 17.60 6.52 15.61
N THR A 190 17.39 6.09 16.86
CA THR A 190 18.28 6.38 18.00
C THR A 190 19.07 5.14 18.36
N GLU A 191 20.40 5.25 18.33
CA GLU A 191 21.33 4.20 18.75
C GLU A 191 22.04 4.60 20.04
N VAL A 192 22.11 3.67 20.99
CA VAL A 192 22.84 3.82 22.25
C VAL A 192 24.10 2.97 22.15
N GLY A 193 25.24 3.61 21.90
CA GLY A 193 26.56 2.99 21.77
C GLY A 193 27.22 2.76 23.12
N THR A 194 27.58 1.51 23.38
CA THR A 194 28.46 1.07 24.49
C THR A 194 28.07 1.67 25.86
N PRO A 195 26.83 1.46 26.34
CA PRO A 195 26.38 2.03 27.61
C PRO A 195 27.22 1.53 28.79
N SER A 196 27.55 2.42 29.74
CA SER A 196 28.44 2.09 30.87
C SER A 196 27.74 1.41 32.05
N ALA A 197 26.40 1.34 32.03
CA ALA A 197 25.56 0.70 33.05
C ALA A 197 24.33 0.05 32.39
N ASN A 198 23.59 -0.77 33.15
CA ASN A 198 22.25 -1.21 32.74
C ASN A 198 21.27 -0.05 32.93
N GLY A 199 20.34 0.13 32.00
CA GLY A 199 19.40 1.24 32.08
C GLY A 199 18.49 1.35 30.87
N TYR A 200 17.96 2.54 30.65
CA TYR A 200 17.16 2.88 29.48
C TYR A 200 17.52 4.28 28.96
N VAL A 201 17.29 4.49 27.67
CA VAL A 201 17.40 5.80 27.02
C VAL A 201 16.01 6.42 26.95
N ARG A 202 15.94 7.73 27.18
CA ARG A 202 14.75 8.55 26.97
C ARG A 202 15.04 9.57 25.88
N VAL A 203 14.15 9.66 24.90
CA VAL A 203 14.14 10.72 23.89
C VAL A 203 12.80 11.42 24.00
N THR A 204 12.80 12.68 24.40
CA THR A 204 11.59 13.42 24.78
C THR A 204 11.60 14.83 24.19
N PRO A 205 10.48 15.56 24.23
CA PRO A 205 10.46 16.96 23.79
C PRO A 205 11.39 17.80 24.68
N ALA A 206 12.07 18.80 24.12
CA ALA A 206 13.00 19.63 24.89
C ALA A 206 12.28 20.33 26.06
N GLY A 207 12.86 20.27 27.26
CA GLY A 207 12.29 20.82 28.49
C GLY A 207 11.16 19.98 29.09
N LYS A 208 10.83 18.82 28.50
CA LYS A 208 9.83 17.88 28.99
C LYS A 208 10.49 16.55 29.30
N ASP A 209 10.56 16.19 30.58
CA ASP A 209 11.13 14.93 31.00
C ASP A 209 10.03 13.88 31.17
N ALA A 210 9.86 13.01 30.18
CA ALA A 210 8.87 11.95 30.26
C ALA A 210 9.38 10.81 31.16
N THR A 211 8.48 10.15 31.90
CA THR A 211 8.81 8.99 32.74
C THR A 211 8.87 7.67 31.98
N VAL A 212 8.65 7.69 30.66
CA VAL A 212 8.58 6.51 29.77
C VAL A 212 9.86 6.29 28.95
N ALA A 213 10.31 5.03 28.87
CA ALA A 213 11.56 4.66 28.22
C ALA A 213 11.37 4.60 26.70
N ALA A 214 12.35 5.09 25.94
CA ALA A 214 12.38 4.87 24.50
C ALA A 214 12.95 3.48 24.17
N GLN A 215 13.96 3.04 24.94
CA GLN A 215 14.52 1.70 24.81
C GLN A 215 15.32 1.30 26.06
N VAL A 216 15.25 0.03 26.43
CA VAL A 216 16.05 -0.59 27.51
C VAL A 216 17.36 -1.15 26.95
N PHE A 217 18.46 -0.95 27.68
CA PHE A 217 19.79 -1.49 27.38
C PHE A 217 20.44 -2.17 28.57
N THR A 218 21.33 -3.11 28.26
CA THR A 218 22.30 -3.69 29.19
C THR A 218 23.68 -3.10 28.97
N LYS A 219 24.49 -3.01 30.02
CA LYS A 219 25.86 -2.51 29.99
C LYS A 219 26.65 -3.16 28.85
N GLY A 220 27.32 -2.33 28.06
CA GLY A 220 28.17 -2.74 26.93
C GLY A 220 27.41 -3.21 25.69
N THR A 221 26.09 -3.34 25.73
CA THR A 221 25.29 -3.78 24.58
C THR A 221 24.75 -2.60 23.81
N THR A 222 25.22 -2.42 22.58
CA THR A 222 24.66 -1.41 21.67
C THR A 222 23.26 -1.82 21.23
N ILE A 223 22.33 -0.87 21.21
CA ILE A 223 20.93 -1.05 20.82
C ILE A 223 20.49 0.08 19.89
N SER A 224 19.43 -0.15 19.11
CA SER A 224 18.79 0.87 18.28
C SER A 224 17.27 0.72 18.28
N ASN A 225 16.54 1.84 18.27
CA ASN A 225 15.08 1.89 18.11
C ASN A 225 14.69 3.15 17.32
N LEU A 226 13.63 3.05 16.51
CA LEU A 226 13.03 4.23 15.89
C LEU A 226 12.23 5.00 16.96
N VAL A 227 12.36 6.32 16.98
CA VAL A 227 11.58 7.21 17.85
C VAL A 227 10.89 8.26 16.99
N ILE A 228 9.62 8.54 17.27
CA ILE A 228 8.95 9.75 16.78
C ILE A 228 8.78 10.69 17.97
N VAL A 229 9.47 11.82 17.93
CA VAL A 229 9.53 12.79 19.04
C VAL A 229 8.96 14.14 18.60
N LYS A 230 8.08 14.72 19.42
CA LYS A 230 7.62 16.11 19.30
C LYS A 230 8.77 17.08 19.52
N LEU A 231 8.79 18.17 18.75
CA LEU A 231 9.76 19.25 18.91
C LEU A 231 9.20 20.39 19.77
N VAL A 232 10.04 20.95 20.63
CA VAL A 232 9.77 22.20 21.37
C VAL A 232 10.91 23.16 21.07
N GLY A 233 10.58 24.33 20.50
CA GLY A 233 11.59 25.29 20.04
C GLY A 233 12.58 24.69 19.02
N GLY A 234 12.12 23.76 18.18
CA GLY A 234 12.93 23.07 17.18
C GLY A 234 13.88 21.99 17.73
N ALA A 235 13.75 21.62 19.00
CA ALA A 235 14.63 20.65 19.66
C ALA A 235 13.87 19.52 20.35
N ALA A 236 14.55 18.38 20.47
CA ALA A 236 14.26 17.31 21.40
C ALA A 236 15.30 17.32 22.54
N GLN A 237 15.23 16.35 23.43
CA GLN A 237 16.28 16.06 24.40
C GLN A 237 16.49 14.56 24.56
N VAL A 238 17.68 14.18 25.03
CA VAL A 238 18.03 12.79 25.31
C VAL A 238 18.74 12.64 26.65
N LYS A 239 18.47 11.56 27.36
CA LYS A 239 19.24 11.12 28.53
C LYS A 239 19.23 9.61 28.68
N VAL A 240 20.16 9.11 29.48
CA VAL A 240 20.14 7.73 29.98
C VAL A 240 19.72 7.68 31.45
N SER A 241 19.17 6.58 31.92
CA SER A 241 18.75 6.42 33.33
C SER A 241 19.91 6.32 34.32
N SER A 242 21.06 5.86 33.84
CA SER A 242 22.22 5.47 34.65
C SER A 242 23.47 5.46 33.77
N GLY A 243 24.61 5.78 34.37
CA GLY A 243 25.89 5.81 33.66
C GLY A 243 25.93 6.80 32.49
N THR A 244 26.65 6.44 31.44
CA THR A 244 26.80 7.22 30.21
C THR A 244 26.78 6.31 28.98
N ALA A 245 26.43 6.86 27.82
CA ALA A 245 26.53 6.18 26.52
C ALA A 245 26.79 7.19 25.42
N THR A 246 27.38 6.76 24.30
CA THR A 246 27.40 7.60 23.09
C THR A 246 26.08 7.41 22.37
N VAL A 247 25.32 8.49 22.17
CA VAL A 247 24.05 8.44 21.46
C VAL A 247 24.23 8.96 20.04
N PHE A 248 23.75 8.18 19.09
CA PHE A 248 23.68 8.53 17.68
C PHE A 248 22.23 8.65 17.23
N MET A 249 21.93 9.63 16.38
CA MET A 249 20.59 9.82 15.84
C MET A 249 20.62 10.12 14.34
N ASP A 250 19.96 9.26 13.56
CA ASP A 250 19.76 9.47 12.12
C ASP A 250 18.29 9.78 11.83
N VAL A 251 18.03 10.89 11.13
CA VAL A 251 16.66 11.29 10.77
C VAL A 251 16.14 10.42 9.63
N ALA A 252 14.87 10.02 9.71
CA ALA A 252 14.15 9.32 8.63
C ALA A 252 13.12 10.23 7.94
N GLY A 253 12.62 11.24 8.65
CA GLY A 253 11.71 12.25 8.13
C GLY A 253 11.21 13.18 9.22
N TYR A 254 10.42 14.18 8.84
CA TYR A 254 9.82 15.14 9.78
C TYR A 254 8.33 15.31 9.54
N TYR A 255 7.66 15.84 10.56
CA TYR A 255 6.28 16.29 10.48
C TYR A 255 6.22 17.81 10.57
N ALA A 256 5.41 18.44 9.72
CA ALA A 256 5.14 19.86 9.78
C ALA A 256 3.68 20.15 9.41
N ASN A 257 3.11 21.21 9.96
CA ASN A 257 1.80 21.71 9.55
C ASN A 257 1.93 22.38 8.19
N SER A 258 1.67 21.62 7.13
CA SER A 258 1.83 22.05 5.74
C SER A 258 0.60 21.68 4.91
N SER A 259 0.33 22.49 3.89
CA SER A 259 -0.66 22.18 2.84
C SER A 259 -0.13 21.15 1.84
N THR A 260 1.18 20.86 1.85
CA THR A 260 1.85 19.86 1.01
C THR A 260 2.61 18.86 1.87
N GLY A 261 2.96 17.70 1.31
CA GLY A 261 3.61 16.60 2.03
C GLY A 261 2.75 15.35 2.00
N SER A 262 3.13 14.33 2.76
CA SER A 262 2.46 13.04 2.76
C SER A 262 1.64 12.79 4.03
N VAL A 263 0.53 12.07 3.88
CA VAL A 263 -0.36 11.65 4.96
C VAL A 263 -0.29 10.15 5.16
N TYR A 264 -0.59 9.68 6.36
CA TYR A 264 -0.51 8.27 6.68
C TYR A 264 -1.79 7.53 6.31
N VAL A 265 -1.64 6.43 5.58
CA VAL A 265 -2.70 5.45 5.33
C VAL A 265 -2.41 4.22 6.19
N PRO A 266 -3.15 4.03 7.30
CA PRO A 266 -2.99 2.85 8.14
C PRO A 266 -3.56 1.61 7.44
N VAL A 267 -2.85 0.49 7.51
CA VAL A 267 -3.34 -0.81 7.03
C VAL A 267 -3.23 -1.86 8.13
N ASP A 268 -3.87 -3.00 7.92
CA ASP A 268 -3.63 -4.16 8.77
C ASP A 268 -2.22 -4.70 8.51
N PRO A 269 -1.41 -4.96 9.56
CA PRO A 269 -0.04 -5.42 9.37
C PRO A 269 0.06 -6.67 8.49
N VAL A 270 0.80 -6.60 7.38
CA VAL A 270 0.92 -7.67 6.38
C VAL A 270 2.34 -7.78 5.82
N ARG A 271 2.77 -9.02 5.51
CA ARG A 271 4.10 -9.32 4.98
C ARG A 271 4.26 -8.77 3.56
N ALA A 272 5.14 -7.78 3.40
CA ALA A 272 5.51 -7.20 2.10
C ALA A 272 6.69 -7.92 1.44
N ALA A 273 7.63 -8.45 2.24
CA ALA A 273 8.82 -9.13 1.73
C ALA A 273 9.41 -10.15 2.71
N SER A 274 9.92 -11.26 2.17
CA SER A 274 10.82 -12.21 2.85
C SER A 274 12.08 -12.39 2.01
N ARG A 275 13.26 -12.15 2.58
CA ARG A 275 14.53 -12.07 1.84
C ARG A 275 15.68 -12.67 2.65
N SER A 276 16.58 -13.36 1.98
CA SER A 276 17.94 -13.55 2.50
C SER A 276 18.76 -12.28 2.25
N LEU A 277 19.53 -11.87 3.25
CA LEU A 277 20.45 -10.74 3.24
C LEU A 277 21.89 -11.21 3.35
N THR A 278 22.79 -10.43 2.76
CA THR A 278 24.25 -10.53 2.92
C THR A 278 24.80 -9.13 3.23
N THR A 279 26.12 -8.95 3.15
CA THR A 279 26.78 -7.66 3.26
C THR A 279 26.55 -6.73 2.07
N THR A 280 26.10 -7.29 0.93
CA THR A 280 25.73 -6.53 -0.25
C THR A 280 24.31 -5.98 -0.11
N PRO A 281 24.09 -4.66 -0.31
CA PRO A 281 22.76 -4.07 -0.34
C PRO A 281 21.83 -4.81 -1.30
N ARG A 282 20.69 -5.29 -0.78
CA ARG A 282 19.64 -5.91 -1.57
C ARG A 282 18.45 -4.97 -1.69
N THR A 283 18.07 -4.67 -2.93
CA THR A 283 16.88 -3.86 -3.21
C THR A 283 15.61 -4.68 -2.99
N ILE A 284 14.61 -4.05 -2.38
CA ILE A 284 13.31 -4.64 -2.04
C ILE A 284 12.23 -3.75 -2.66
N ARG A 285 11.55 -4.26 -3.70
CA ARG A 285 10.35 -3.62 -4.24
C ARG A 285 9.22 -3.76 -3.22
N LEU A 286 8.55 -2.64 -2.96
CA LEU A 286 7.44 -2.52 -2.04
C LEU A 286 6.15 -2.09 -2.76
N SER A 287 6.23 -1.36 -3.88
CA SER A 287 5.00 -1.09 -4.66
C SER A 287 4.36 -2.37 -5.17
N GLY A 288 3.05 -2.48 -4.97
CA GLY A 288 2.25 -3.65 -5.33
C GLY A 288 2.40 -4.84 -4.38
N THR A 289 3.16 -4.71 -3.30
CA THR A 289 3.20 -5.68 -2.20
C THR A 289 2.53 -5.10 -0.98
N ALA A 290 1.86 -5.91 -0.16
CA ALA A 290 1.20 -5.43 1.05
C ALA A 290 0.22 -4.25 0.81
N GLY A 291 -0.33 -4.12 -0.42
CA GLY A 291 -1.15 -2.98 -0.86
C GLY A 291 -0.48 -1.62 -0.79
N VAL A 292 0.86 -1.56 -0.76
CA VAL A 292 1.60 -0.31 -0.87
C VAL A 292 1.47 0.20 -2.31
N PRO A 293 0.83 1.36 -2.54
CA PRO A 293 0.60 1.88 -3.88
C PRO A 293 1.89 2.43 -4.48
N GLY A 294 1.88 2.54 -5.81
CA GLY A 294 2.98 3.06 -6.59
C GLY A 294 3.43 4.47 -6.26
N THR A 295 2.52 5.34 -5.83
CA THR A 295 2.86 6.71 -5.43
C THR A 295 3.27 6.84 -3.96
N ALA A 296 3.32 5.74 -3.20
CA ALA A 296 3.76 5.80 -1.80
C ALA A 296 5.15 6.44 -1.70
N THR A 297 5.25 7.47 -0.86
CA THR A 297 6.49 8.24 -0.64
C THR A 297 7.35 7.62 0.46
N ALA A 298 6.73 6.89 1.38
CA ALA A 298 7.38 6.13 2.45
C ALA A 298 6.48 4.99 2.95
N ILE A 299 7.07 4.04 3.67
CA ILE A 299 6.35 2.98 4.41
C ILE A 299 6.57 3.12 5.90
N VAL A 300 5.62 2.59 6.68
CA VAL A 300 5.80 2.20 8.07
C VAL A 300 5.71 0.69 8.15
N ALA A 301 6.77 0.05 8.62
CA ALA A 301 6.84 -1.41 8.70
C ALA A 301 7.61 -1.86 9.93
N THR A 302 7.44 -3.13 10.28
CA THR A 302 8.33 -3.85 11.19
C THR A 302 9.29 -4.69 10.36
N ALA A 303 10.59 -4.40 10.50
CA ALA A 303 11.64 -5.27 9.99
C ALA A 303 11.94 -6.31 11.07
N THR A 304 11.88 -7.60 10.74
CA THR A 304 12.32 -8.69 11.62
C THR A 304 13.49 -9.41 10.98
N THR A 305 14.63 -9.43 11.68
CA THR A 305 15.87 -10.03 11.19
C THR A 305 16.28 -11.17 12.08
N THR A 306 16.63 -12.31 11.48
CA THR A 306 17.11 -13.50 12.19
C THR A 306 18.50 -13.88 11.70
N THR A 307 19.43 -13.95 12.65
CA THR A 307 20.84 -14.31 12.45
C THR A 307 21.16 -15.73 12.90
N ALA A 308 20.16 -16.63 12.90
CA ALA A 308 20.30 -18.03 13.35
C ALA A 308 21.49 -18.81 12.73
N LYS A 309 22.01 -18.33 11.59
CA LYS A 309 23.14 -18.94 10.87
C LYS A 309 24.46 -18.16 11.00
N THR A 310 24.53 -17.07 11.77
CA THR A 310 25.78 -16.31 11.97
C THR A 310 26.35 -16.54 13.35
N THR A 311 27.67 -16.72 13.39
CA THR A 311 28.46 -16.80 14.63
C THR A 311 28.97 -15.43 15.09
N ALA A 312 28.86 -14.40 14.24
CA ALA A 312 29.26 -13.02 14.54
C ALA A 312 28.05 -12.11 14.82
N SER A 313 28.22 -11.16 15.73
CA SER A 313 27.32 -10.01 15.89
C SER A 313 27.30 -9.16 14.62
N SER A 314 26.14 -8.60 14.31
CA SER A 314 25.86 -7.90 13.06
C SER A 314 24.92 -6.72 13.32
N TYR A 315 24.69 -5.88 12.32
CA TYR A 315 23.61 -4.91 12.35
C TYR A 315 22.85 -4.90 11.03
N LEU A 316 21.53 -4.70 11.10
CA LEU A 316 20.69 -4.44 9.94
C LEU A 316 20.80 -2.97 9.57
N ARG A 317 20.93 -2.68 8.29
CA ARG A 317 20.55 -1.39 7.71
C ARG A 317 19.36 -1.60 6.79
N PHE A 318 18.28 -0.87 7.05
CA PHE A 318 17.10 -0.77 6.19
C PHE A 318 16.88 0.69 5.80
N THR A 319 17.05 1.00 4.52
CA THR A 319 17.32 2.39 4.07
C THR A 319 16.65 2.65 2.71
N PRO A 320 16.52 3.93 2.29
CA PRO A 320 16.13 4.24 0.93
C PRO A 320 17.11 3.59 -0.07
N SER A 321 16.61 3.05 -1.19
CA SER A 321 17.49 2.38 -2.16
C SER A 321 18.54 3.37 -2.70
N GLY A 322 19.79 2.92 -2.81
CA GLY A 322 20.93 3.76 -3.18
C GLY A 322 21.53 4.59 -2.02
N GLN A 323 21.09 4.41 -0.78
CA GLN A 323 21.61 5.14 0.40
C GLN A 323 22.16 4.18 1.47
N ASP A 324 23.32 4.48 2.05
CA ASP A 324 23.92 3.69 3.14
C ASP A 324 24.22 4.59 4.37
N PRO A 325 23.19 5.02 5.13
CA PRO A 325 23.35 5.73 6.39
C PRO A 325 24.21 4.95 7.40
N GLN A 326 24.77 5.68 8.36
CA GLN A 326 25.76 5.14 9.29
C GLN A 326 25.12 4.41 10.48
N VAL A 327 23.92 4.79 10.92
CA VAL A 327 23.26 4.15 12.07
C VAL A 327 22.59 2.82 11.70
N ALA A 328 22.74 1.83 12.58
CA ALA A 328 22.06 0.56 12.48
C ALA A 328 20.54 0.72 12.70
N THR A 329 19.73 0.15 11.82
CA THR A 329 18.29 -0.05 12.10
C THR A 329 18.11 -1.02 13.25
N GLN A 330 18.97 -2.04 13.35
CA GLN A 330 18.95 -3.05 14.41
C GLN A 330 20.38 -3.47 14.72
N VAL A 331 20.69 -3.65 16.00
CA VAL A 331 21.94 -4.28 16.43
C VAL A 331 21.64 -5.70 16.87
N LEU A 332 22.23 -6.66 16.18
CA LEU A 332 21.92 -8.09 16.23
C LEU A 332 23.09 -8.85 16.86
N GLY A 333 22.85 -9.59 17.92
CA GLY A 333 23.76 -10.63 18.39
C GLY A 333 23.79 -11.84 17.45
N ALA A 334 24.79 -12.70 17.62
CA ALA A 334 24.84 -14.01 16.97
C ALA A 334 23.61 -14.86 17.37
N GLY A 335 22.98 -15.52 16.39
CA GLY A 335 21.81 -16.38 16.63
C GLY A 335 20.57 -15.64 17.18
N GLN A 336 20.47 -14.33 17.01
CA GLN A 336 19.36 -13.51 17.52
C GLN A 336 18.29 -13.29 16.46
N THR A 337 17.03 -13.24 16.90
CA THR A 337 15.94 -12.61 16.15
C THR A 337 15.60 -11.28 16.82
N LEU A 338 15.58 -10.20 16.06
CA LEU A 338 15.17 -8.87 16.55
C LEU A 338 14.21 -8.22 15.56
N SER A 339 13.26 -7.47 16.11
CA SER A 339 12.27 -6.72 15.33
C SER A 339 12.36 -5.25 15.70
N ASN A 340 12.27 -4.36 14.71
CA ASN A 340 12.25 -2.92 14.94
C ASN A 340 11.39 -2.22 13.88
N ALA A 341 10.74 -1.13 14.25
CA ALA A 341 10.02 -0.30 13.30
C ALA A 341 10.99 0.40 12.33
N VAL A 342 10.56 0.51 11.09
CA VAL A 342 11.18 1.29 10.04
C VAL A 342 10.16 2.23 9.45
N MET A 343 10.58 3.47 9.23
CA MET A 343 9.79 4.51 8.57
C MET A 343 10.63 5.04 7.42
N THR A 344 10.54 4.39 6.27
CA THR A 344 11.58 4.50 5.23
C THR A 344 11.03 5.14 3.97
N LYS A 345 11.72 6.18 3.48
CA LYS A 345 11.47 6.78 2.17
C LYS A 345 11.58 5.74 1.06
N LEU A 346 10.60 5.73 0.17
CA LEU A 346 10.62 4.92 -1.04
C LEU A 346 11.17 5.73 -2.22
N VAL A 347 11.97 5.07 -3.06
CA VAL A 347 12.56 5.64 -4.27
C VAL A 347 12.24 4.79 -5.49
N GLY A 348 12.39 5.33 -6.70
CA GLY A 348 12.03 4.66 -7.95
C GLY A 348 10.80 5.27 -8.62
N SER A 349 10.26 4.56 -9.61
CA SER A 349 9.08 4.99 -10.37
C SER A 349 7.79 4.60 -9.65
N THR A 350 6.65 5.08 -10.15
CA THR A 350 5.33 4.69 -9.62
C THR A 350 5.08 3.19 -9.74
N VAL A 351 5.64 2.50 -10.73
CA VAL A 351 5.46 1.05 -10.86
C VAL A 351 6.52 0.24 -10.09
N ASP A 352 7.50 0.88 -9.47
CA ASP A 352 8.65 0.20 -8.87
C ASP A 352 9.29 1.01 -7.73
N ARG A 353 8.51 1.20 -6.65
CA ARG A 353 8.98 1.83 -5.42
C ARG A 353 9.76 0.84 -4.58
N ARG A 354 10.95 1.25 -4.15
CA ARG A 354 11.97 0.39 -3.54
C ARG A 354 12.55 0.98 -2.26
N ALA A 355 12.92 0.08 -1.35
CA ALA A 355 13.88 0.29 -0.27
C ALA A 355 15.06 -0.67 -0.46
N GLN A 356 16.06 -0.62 0.40
CA GLN A 356 17.13 -1.61 0.43
C GLN A 356 17.46 -2.08 1.84
N ALA A 357 18.02 -3.28 1.94
CA ALA A 357 18.52 -3.81 3.19
C ALA A 357 19.83 -4.58 3.03
N LYS A 358 20.67 -4.53 4.06
CA LYS A 358 21.84 -5.40 4.22
C LYS A 358 22.13 -5.67 5.69
N VAL A 359 22.96 -6.68 5.94
CA VAL A 359 23.60 -6.90 7.23
C VAL A 359 25.06 -6.48 7.17
N SER A 360 25.68 -6.15 8.30
CA SER A 360 27.08 -5.72 8.31
C SER A 360 28.08 -6.86 8.16
N VAL A 361 27.73 -8.04 8.67
CA VAL A 361 28.53 -9.26 8.62
C VAL A 361 27.62 -10.46 8.41
N GLY A 362 28.11 -11.45 7.66
CA GLY A 362 27.46 -12.75 7.47
C GLY A 362 26.18 -12.67 6.64
N THR A 363 25.22 -13.53 6.99
CA THR A 363 23.93 -13.65 6.30
C THR A 363 22.78 -13.64 7.28
N ALA A 364 21.65 -13.05 6.93
CA ALA A 364 20.44 -13.10 7.77
C ALA A 364 19.19 -13.32 6.92
N SER A 365 18.12 -13.80 7.55
CA SER A 365 16.78 -13.72 6.96
C SER A 365 16.11 -12.43 7.43
N LEU A 366 15.57 -11.66 6.49
CA LEU A 366 14.78 -10.46 6.72
C LEU A 366 13.33 -10.68 6.30
N THR A 367 12.47 -10.09 7.10
CA THR A 367 11.03 -10.13 7.05
C THR A 367 10.54 -8.70 7.19
N VAL A 368 9.75 -8.19 6.25
CA VAL A 368 9.22 -6.81 6.27
C VAL A 368 7.70 -6.86 6.31
N ASP A 369 7.13 -6.40 7.43
CA ASP A 369 5.70 -6.38 7.69
C ASP A 369 5.19 -4.93 7.68
N VAL A 370 4.44 -4.54 6.64
CA VAL A 370 3.94 -3.17 6.47
C VAL A 370 2.68 -2.97 7.31
N ALA A 371 2.66 -1.91 8.12
CA ALA A 371 1.52 -1.47 8.93
C ALA A 371 0.86 -0.19 8.39
N GLY A 372 1.48 0.44 7.38
CA GLY A 372 0.92 1.56 6.64
C GLY A 372 1.94 2.20 5.71
N TYR A 373 1.50 3.20 4.97
CA TYR A 373 2.33 3.93 4.03
C TYR A 373 1.93 5.41 3.98
N PHE A 374 2.79 6.21 3.35
CA PHE A 374 2.60 7.64 3.19
C PHE A 374 2.27 8.01 1.76
N MET A 375 1.24 8.82 1.58
CA MET A 375 0.75 9.30 0.29
C MET A 375 0.75 10.81 0.26
N ASP A 376 1.30 11.42 -0.77
CA ASP A 376 1.12 12.85 -0.98
C ASP A 376 -0.21 13.16 -1.71
N GLY A 377 -0.49 14.46 -1.88
CA GLY A 377 -1.68 14.95 -2.56
C GLY A 377 -1.85 14.50 -4.01
N SER A 378 -0.85 13.86 -4.62
CA SER A 378 -0.93 13.40 -6.01
C SER A 378 -1.74 12.11 -6.17
N SER A 379 -2.20 11.53 -5.05
CA SER A 379 -2.77 10.19 -5.02
C SER A 379 -3.86 10.00 -3.98
N GLY A 380 -4.79 9.08 -4.26
CA GLY A 380 -5.84 8.66 -3.33
C GLY A 380 -5.33 7.74 -2.23
N SER A 381 -6.25 7.06 -1.55
CA SER A 381 -5.93 6.14 -0.45
C SER A 381 -5.03 4.97 -0.85
N GLY A 382 -4.83 4.70 -2.15
CA GLY A 382 -4.19 3.48 -2.66
C GLY A 382 -5.15 2.31 -2.83
N PHE A 383 -6.38 2.42 -2.31
CA PHE A 383 -7.45 1.44 -2.44
C PHE A 383 -8.48 1.90 -3.46
N GLY A 384 -9.03 0.96 -4.22
CA GLY A 384 -10.18 1.19 -5.09
C GLY A 384 -11.48 0.75 -4.42
N ALA A 385 -12.58 1.06 -5.08
CA ALA A 385 -13.88 0.54 -4.75
C ALA A 385 -14.65 0.23 -6.04
N ASP A 386 -15.60 -0.68 -5.95
CA ASP A 386 -16.55 -0.94 -7.01
C ASP A 386 -17.98 -0.66 -6.54
N VAL A 387 -18.82 -0.22 -7.47
CA VAL A 387 -20.25 0.04 -7.25
C VAL A 387 -21.03 -0.41 -8.48
N SER A 388 -22.25 -0.90 -8.28
CA SER A 388 -23.11 -1.35 -9.36
C SER A 388 -24.58 -1.19 -8.97
N TRP A 389 -25.50 -1.81 -9.71
CA TRP A 389 -26.82 -2.09 -9.17
C TRP A 389 -26.70 -3.14 -8.04
N PRO A 390 -27.49 -3.04 -6.95
CA PRO A 390 -28.54 -2.06 -6.69
C PRO A 390 -28.09 -0.79 -5.96
N GLN A 391 -26.78 -0.49 -5.88
CA GLN A 391 -26.21 0.67 -5.18
C GLN A 391 -26.47 2.02 -5.91
N GLY A 392 -27.74 2.32 -6.18
CA GLY A 392 -28.19 3.50 -6.93
C GLY A 392 -28.83 4.62 -6.13
N GLY A 393 -28.81 4.50 -4.79
CA GLY A 393 -29.33 5.53 -3.90
C GLY A 393 -28.51 6.84 -3.94
N SER A 394 -28.44 7.55 -2.82
CA SER A 394 -27.66 8.79 -2.75
C SER A 394 -26.17 8.55 -3.04
N SER A 395 -25.57 9.33 -3.95
CA SER A 395 -24.12 9.28 -4.21
C SER A 395 -23.27 9.64 -2.98
N ALA A 396 -23.88 10.21 -1.94
CA ALA A 396 -23.24 10.45 -0.65
C ALA A 396 -22.84 9.16 0.08
N SER A 397 -23.46 8.01 -0.23
CA SER A 397 -23.11 6.70 0.34
C SER A 397 -21.93 6.03 -0.36
N TYR A 398 -21.51 6.54 -1.53
CA TYR A 398 -20.40 5.94 -2.26
C TYR A 398 -19.07 6.18 -1.54
N PRO A 399 -18.11 5.24 -1.67
CA PRO A 399 -16.80 5.40 -1.10
C PRO A 399 -16.15 6.72 -1.55
N LYS A 400 -15.37 7.34 -0.66
CA LYS A 400 -14.67 8.60 -0.93
C LYS A 400 -13.16 8.38 -0.89
N ASN A 401 -12.41 9.23 -1.59
CA ASN A 401 -10.94 9.21 -1.64
C ASN A 401 -10.34 7.91 -2.21
N GLN A 402 -11.13 7.14 -2.95
CA GLN A 402 -10.66 5.97 -3.67
C GLN A 402 -9.61 6.36 -4.72
N ALA A 403 -8.59 5.52 -4.88
CA ALA A 403 -7.60 5.66 -5.93
C ALA A 403 -8.22 5.43 -7.32
N PHE A 404 -9.17 4.51 -7.43
CA PHE A 404 -9.93 4.22 -8.64
C PHE A 404 -11.33 3.70 -8.30
N GLY A 405 -12.28 3.90 -9.20
CA GLY A 405 -13.63 3.38 -9.13
C GLY A 405 -13.90 2.41 -10.27
N ILE A 406 -14.52 1.27 -9.97
CA ILE A 406 -14.99 0.28 -10.95
C ILE A 406 -16.51 0.32 -10.95
N VAL A 407 -17.15 0.44 -12.12
CA VAL A 407 -18.61 0.57 -12.22
C VAL A 407 -19.19 -0.58 -13.01
N GLY A 408 -20.19 -1.25 -12.44
CA GLY A 408 -20.94 -2.28 -13.13
C GLY A 408 -21.86 -1.69 -14.19
N VAL A 409 -21.71 -2.14 -15.43
CA VAL A 409 -22.49 -1.65 -16.57
C VAL A 409 -23.88 -2.33 -16.61
N ASN A 410 -23.99 -3.51 -16.02
CA ASN A 410 -25.19 -4.32 -16.01
C ASN A 410 -25.96 -4.26 -14.69
N ASN A 411 -27.22 -4.69 -14.73
CA ASN A 411 -28.10 -4.81 -13.57
C ASN A 411 -28.26 -6.30 -13.20
N GLY A 412 -27.14 -6.93 -12.81
CA GLY A 412 -27.07 -8.33 -12.35
C GLY A 412 -27.17 -9.41 -13.43
N LEU A 413 -27.43 -9.07 -14.69
CA LEU A 413 -27.47 -10.02 -15.81
C LEU A 413 -26.72 -9.45 -17.02
N ALA A 414 -26.04 -10.32 -17.77
CA ALA A 414 -25.28 -9.93 -18.97
C ALA A 414 -26.10 -9.20 -20.05
N THR A 415 -27.44 -9.24 -19.99
CA THR A 415 -28.34 -8.59 -20.94
C THR A 415 -28.98 -7.30 -20.39
N THR A 416 -28.90 -7.02 -19.09
CA THR A 416 -29.59 -5.89 -18.47
C THR A 416 -28.69 -4.66 -18.34
N THR A 417 -29.30 -3.47 -18.34
CA THR A 417 -28.60 -2.18 -18.21
C THR A 417 -28.72 -1.67 -16.78
N ASN A 418 -27.61 -1.23 -16.20
CA ASN A 418 -27.60 -0.57 -14.89
C ASN A 418 -28.30 0.81 -14.98
N PRO A 419 -29.44 1.02 -14.31
CA PRO A 419 -30.15 2.31 -14.36
C PRO A 419 -29.38 3.46 -13.68
N TYR A 420 -28.37 3.14 -12.86
CA TYR A 420 -27.55 4.10 -12.11
C TYR A 420 -26.19 4.36 -12.75
N LEU A 421 -25.93 3.81 -13.93
CA LEU A 421 -24.61 3.83 -14.57
C LEU A 421 -24.04 5.25 -14.72
N ALA A 422 -24.84 6.22 -15.16
CA ALA A 422 -24.40 7.59 -15.35
C ALA A 422 -23.94 8.25 -14.03
N GLN A 423 -24.70 8.05 -12.95
CA GLN A 423 -24.39 8.56 -11.61
C GLN A 423 -23.10 7.91 -11.07
N GLN A 424 -22.97 6.60 -11.22
CA GLN A 424 -21.82 5.85 -10.73
C GLN A 424 -20.55 6.16 -11.54
N LEU A 425 -20.67 6.37 -12.84
CA LEU A 425 -19.56 6.86 -13.67
C LEU A 425 -19.11 8.26 -13.27
N ALA A 426 -20.04 9.15 -12.92
CA ALA A 426 -19.70 10.48 -12.41
C ALA A 426 -18.89 10.37 -11.10
N TRP A 427 -19.30 9.48 -10.20
CA TRP A 427 -18.54 9.16 -8.98
C TRP A 427 -17.16 8.57 -9.28
N ALA A 428 -17.05 7.57 -10.15
CA ALA A 428 -15.77 6.93 -10.44
C ALA A 428 -14.77 7.91 -11.06
N LYS A 429 -15.24 8.94 -11.79
CA LYS A 429 -14.39 10.02 -12.33
C LYS A 429 -13.80 10.94 -11.25
N THR A 430 -14.38 10.99 -10.05
CA THR A 430 -13.80 11.75 -8.93
C THR A 430 -12.64 11.02 -8.24
N SER A 431 -12.26 9.83 -8.72
CA SER A 431 -11.17 9.06 -8.13
C SER A 431 -9.85 9.82 -8.18
N ALA A 432 -9.14 9.80 -7.05
CA ALA A 432 -7.94 10.60 -6.87
C ALA A 432 -6.75 10.10 -7.72
N GLY A 433 -6.70 8.79 -8.05
CA GLY A 433 -5.56 8.16 -8.72
C GLY A 433 -4.51 7.65 -7.72
N GLY A 434 -3.27 7.50 -8.16
CA GLY A 434 -2.15 7.12 -7.29
C GLY A 434 -1.70 5.67 -7.35
N THR A 435 -2.40 4.86 -8.13
CA THR A 435 -1.95 3.53 -8.51
C THR A 435 -1.73 3.51 -10.01
N SER A 436 -1.18 2.41 -10.54
CA SER A 436 -1.11 2.23 -12.00
C SER A 436 -2.47 1.81 -12.61
N GLN A 437 -3.51 1.65 -11.79
CA GLN A 437 -4.85 1.37 -12.25
C GLN A 437 -5.51 2.62 -12.85
N PRO A 438 -6.31 2.49 -13.93
CA PRO A 438 -7.12 3.58 -14.43
C PRO A 438 -8.08 4.09 -13.36
N LYS A 439 -8.24 5.42 -13.26
CA LYS A 439 -9.13 6.07 -12.28
C LYS A 439 -10.59 5.61 -12.38
N THR A 440 -11.05 5.34 -13.59
CA THR A 440 -12.41 4.86 -13.87
C THR A 440 -12.30 3.61 -14.72
N GLN A 441 -12.93 2.55 -14.25
CA GLN A 441 -12.97 1.24 -14.88
C GLN A 441 -14.41 0.75 -14.92
N LEU A 442 -14.67 -0.24 -15.77
CA LEU A 442 -15.98 -0.83 -15.95
C LEU A 442 -15.90 -2.33 -15.72
N TYR A 443 -16.98 -2.91 -15.22
CA TYR A 443 -17.17 -4.36 -15.29
C TYR A 443 -18.52 -4.70 -15.91
N VAL A 444 -18.60 -5.88 -16.51
CA VAL A 444 -19.80 -6.43 -17.13
C VAL A 444 -20.05 -7.83 -16.62
N ASN A 445 -21.28 -8.12 -16.21
CA ASN A 445 -21.68 -9.48 -15.86
C ASN A 445 -21.57 -10.35 -17.11
N THR A 446 -20.97 -11.52 -16.99
CA THR A 446 -20.81 -12.46 -18.11
C THR A 446 -21.69 -13.69 -17.95
N ALA A 447 -22.01 -14.33 -19.07
CA ALA A 447 -22.83 -15.55 -19.11
C ALA A 447 -22.60 -16.31 -20.41
N ASN A 448 -22.91 -17.60 -20.42
CA ASN A 448 -23.08 -18.43 -21.61
C ASN A 448 -24.34 -19.30 -21.45
N PRO A 449 -25.54 -18.79 -21.80
CA PRO A 449 -26.82 -19.41 -21.50
C PRO A 449 -27.24 -20.54 -22.46
N GLY A 450 -26.38 -20.99 -23.38
CA GLY A 450 -26.79 -21.98 -24.38
C GLY A 450 -27.24 -23.32 -23.77
N GLN A 451 -26.64 -23.76 -22.66
CA GLN A 451 -27.11 -24.92 -21.90
C GLN A 451 -28.53 -24.68 -21.34
N TYR A 452 -28.80 -23.49 -20.80
CA TYR A 452 -30.13 -23.13 -20.30
C TYR A 452 -31.18 -23.21 -21.41
N PHE A 453 -30.89 -22.72 -22.62
CA PHE A 453 -31.81 -22.84 -23.76
C PHE A 453 -31.97 -24.26 -24.30
N ALA A 454 -30.96 -25.12 -24.10
CA ALA A 454 -31.03 -26.53 -24.47
C ALA A 454 -31.95 -27.28 -23.50
N ASP A 455 -31.81 -26.98 -22.21
CA ASP A 455 -32.61 -27.57 -21.14
C ASP A 455 -34.04 -27.00 -21.09
N ASN A 456 -34.27 -25.80 -21.66
CA ASN A 456 -35.56 -25.11 -21.68
C ASN A 456 -35.98 -24.74 -23.12
N PRO A 457 -36.38 -25.72 -23.96
CA PRO A 457 -36.57 -25.51 -25.40
C PRO A 457 -37.73 -24.58 -25.76
N THR A 458 -38.65 -24.31 -24.84
CA THR A 458 -39.79 -23.40 -25.02
C THR A 458 -39.43 -21.93 -24.81
N VAL A 459 -38.27 -21.64 -24.20
CA VAL A 459 -37.83 -20.27 -23.94
C VAL A 459 -37.31 -19.63 -25.24
N PRO A 460 -37.80 -18.43 -25.61
CA PRO A 460 -37.28 -17.72 -26.78
C PRO A 460 -35.78 -17.45 -26.69
N ARG A 461 -35.05 -17.79 -27.76
CA ARG A 461 -33.58 -17.68 -27.84
C ARG A 461 -33.13 -16.35 -28.43
N THR A 462 -33.85 -15.27 -28.16
CA THR A 462 -33.66 -13.95 -28.81
C THR A 462 -32.27 -13.36 -28.60
N SER A 463 -31.59 -13.76 -27.52
CA SER A 463 -30.25 -13.30 -27.18
C SER A 463 -29.12 -14.23 -27.66
N TRP A 464 -29.44 -15.39 -28.26
CA TRP A 464 -28.47 -16.37 -28.76
C TRP A 464 -28.16 -16.13 -30.23
N PRO A 465 -26.88 -16.10 -30.65
CA PRO A 465 -26.52 -15.83 -32.03
C PRO A 465 -26.91 -16.97 -32.97
N THR A 466 -27.27 -16.62 -34.20
CA THR A 466 -27.62 -17.54 -35.29
C THR A 466 -26.62 -17.50 -36.45
N SER A 467 -25.70 -16.54 -36.42
CA SER A 467 -24.69 -16.27 -37.45
C SER A 467 -23.49 -15.55 -36.84
N ASN A 468 -22.44 -15.31 -37.63
CA ASN A 468 -21.37 -14.37 -37.27
C ASN A 468 -21.72 -12.92 -37.65
N VAL A 469 -22.95 -12.48 -37.42
CA VAL A 469 -23.35 -11.08 -37.59
C VAL A 469 -23.64 -10.50 -36.22
N ASP A 470 -22.97 -9.40 -35.89
CA ASP A 470 -23.16 -8.72 -34.61
C ASP A 470 -24.46 -7.89 -34.59
N PRO A 471 -24.92 -7.39 -33.43
CA PRO A 471 -26.17 -6.63 -33.34
C PRO A 471 -26.16 -5.31 -34.13
N GLY A 472 -24.99 -4.84 -34.56
CA GLY A 472 -24.84 -3.69 -35.46
C GLY A 472 -24.95 -4.02 -36.95
N GLY A 473 -25.11 -5.30 -37.30
CA GLY A 473 -25.16 -5.78 -38.68
C GLY A 473 -23.78 -6.04 -39.30
N THR A 474 -22.69 -5.97 -38.51
CA THR A 474 -21.34 -6.21 -39.02
C THR A 474 -21.05 -7.72 -39.02
N THR A 475 -20.53 -8.21 -40.15
CA THR A 475 -20.11 -9.62 -40.26
C THR A 475 -18.72 -9.81 -39.64
N VAL A 476 -18.61 -10.69 -38.67
CA VAL A 476 -17.35 -11.10 -38.03
C VAL A 476 -16.74 -12.28 -38.80
N PRO A 477 -15.52 -12.16 -39.36
CA PRO A 477 -14.95 -13.23 -40.17
C PRO A 477 -14.67 -14.48 -39.34
N ALA A 478 -14.94 -15.66 -39.92
CA ALA A 478 -14.56 -16.96 -39.36
C ALA A 478 -13.03 -17.18 -39.54
N SER A 479 -12.23 -16.51 -38.71
CA SER A 479 -10.76 -16.52 -38.80
C SER A 479 -10.14 -16.24 -37.43
N ALA A 480 -8.82 -16.39 -37.31
CA ALA A 480 -8.08 -16.02 -36.10
C ALA A 480 -8.27 -14.55 -35.70
N SER A 481 -8.47 -13.65 -36.68
CA SER A 481 -8.72 -12.22 -36.45
C SER A 481 -10.16 -11.89 -36.05
N GLY A 482 -11.10 -12.80 -36.34
CA GLY A 482 -12.51 -12.73 -35.92
C GLY A 482 -12.84 -13.91 -35.01
N ASN A 483 -13.84 -14.71 -35.39
CA ASN A 483 -14.23 -15.91 -34.65
C ASN A 483 -13.26 -17.08 -34.98
N PRO A 484 -12.35 -17.45 -34.07
CA PRO A 484 -11.32 -18.46 -34.35
C PRO A 484 -11.88 -19.88 -34.38
N TYR A 485 -13.11 -20.09 -33.94
CA TYR A 485 -13.78 -21.39 -33.91
C TYR A 485 -14.54 -21.70 -35.20
N GLY A 486 -14.69 -20.71 -36.10
CA GLY A 486 -15.43 -20.84 -37.34
C GLY A 486 -16.73 -20.04 -37.36
N THR A 487 -17.69 -20.48 -38.15
CA THR A 487 -18.98 -19.80 -38.35
C THR A 487 -20.00 -20.30 -37.33
N CYS A 488 -20.64 -19.40 -36.58
CA CYS A 488 -21.85 -19.72 -35.83
C CYS A 488 -22.99 -19.97 -36.82
N VAL A 489 -23.70 -21.09 -36.65
CA VAL A 489 -24.81 -21.49 -37.51
C VAL A 489 -26.02 -21.78 -36.63
N ALA A 490 -27.20 -21.31 -37.04
CA ALA A 490 -28.45 -21.52 -36.32
C ALA A 490 -28.78 -23.02 -36.14
N GLY A 491 -29.54 -23.33 -35.09
CA GLY A 491 -30.02 -24.69 -34.80
C GLY A 491 -29.87 -25.06 -33.33
N THR A 492 -30.31 -26.26 -32.95
CA THR A 492 -30.16 -26.78 -31.58
C THR A 492 -28.70 -27.11 -31.24
N ALA A 493 -27.93 -27.62 -32.20
CA ALA A 493 -26.49 -27.85 -32.06
C ALA A 493 -25.70 -26.55 -31.79
N ALA A 494 -26.24 -25.39 -32.21
CA ALA A 494 -25.63 -24.09 -31.97
C ALA A 494 -25.47 -23.78 -30.48
N LEU A 495 -26.42 -24.26 -29.65
CA LEU A 495 -26.52 -23.96 -28.22
C LEU A 495 -25.32 -24.43 -27.40
N THR A 496 -24.64 -25.48 -27.85
CA THR A 496 -23.47 -26.06 -27.18
C THR A 496 -22.23 -26.03 -28.06
N SER A 497 -22.19 -25.10 -29.04
CA SER A 497 -21.07 -24.91 -29.96
C SER A 497 -20.12 -23.80 -29.48
N THR A 498 -18.81 -23.97 -29.73
CA THR A 498 -17.81 -22.94 -29.43
C THR A 498 -17.99 -21.72 -30.32
N GLN A 499 -18.39 -21.91 -31.58
CA GLN A 499 -18.61 -20.84 -32.55
C GLN A 499 -19.67 -19.85 -32.07
N CYS A 500 -20.83 -20.36 -31.65
CA CYS A 500 -21.91 -19.51 -31.16
C CYS A 500 -21.69 -19.02 -29.74
N SER A 501 -20.99 -19.79 -28.88
CA SER A 501 -20.56 -19.28 -27.57
C SER A 501 -19.64 -18.07 -27.68
N TRP A 502 -18.70 -18.09 -28.65
CA TRP A 502 -17.82 -16.97 -28.96
C TRP A 502 -18.60 -15.77 -29.50
N MET A 503 -19.50 -15.99 -30.48
CA MET A 503 -20.35 -14.91 -31.00
C MET A 503 -21.27 -14.32 -29.93
N TYR A 504 -21.76 -15.14 -29.00
CA TYR A 504 -22.57 -14.65 -27.88
C TYR A 504 -21.77 -13.64 -27.06
N GLY A 505 -20.51 -13.97 -26.73
CA GLY A 505 -19.60 -13.05 -26.05
C GLY A 505 -19.36 -11.76 -26.84
N TRP A 506 -19.06 -11.87 -28.14
CA TRP A 506 -18.89 -10.70 -29.01
C TRP A 506 -20.13 -9.79 -28.97
N ASN A 507 -21.33 -10.37 -29.09
CA ASN A 507 -22.59 -9.62 -29.12
C ASN A 507 -22.88 -8.93 -27.78
N ARG A 508 -22.61 -9.60 -26.64
CA ARG A 508 -22.78 -8.99 -25.32
C ARG A 508 -21.84 -7.80 -25.13
N ALA A 509 -20.56 -7.94 -25.46
CA ALA A 509 -19.60 -6.85 -25.38
C ALA A 509 -19.95 -5.69 -26.34
N TYR A 510 -20.50 -5.99 -27.52
CA TYR A 510 -21.05 -4.99 -28.43
C TYR A 510 -22.15 -4.16 -27.77
N GLU A 511 -23.15 -4.83 -27.19
CA GLU A 511 -24.26 -4.18 -26.49
C GLU A 511 -23.75 -3.36 -25.30
N ASP A 512 -22.87 -3.93 -24.48
CA ASP A 512 -22.26 -3.24 -23.33
C ASP A 512 -21.60 -1.92 -23.73
N ALA A 513 -20.91 -1.89 -24.87
CA ALA A 513 -20.24 -0.71 -25.37
C ALA A 513 -21.16 0.28 -26.11
N LYS A 514 -22.22 -0.19 -26.77
CA LYS A 514 -22.99 0.62 -27.74
C LYS A 514 -24.38 0.99 -27.28
N THR A 515 -25.05 0.14 -26.50
CA THR A 515 -26.48 0.30 -26.19
C THR A 515 -26.74 0.78 -24.77
N ARG A 516 -25.74 0.69 -23.88
CA ARG A 516 -25.92 0.96 -22.45
C ARG A 516 -25.53 2.36 -21.99
N GLY A 517 -25.16 3.25 -22.91
CA GLY A 517 -24.87 4.65 -22.60
C GLY A 517 -23.44 4.93 -22.12
N VAL A 518 -22.48 4.04 -22.39
CA VAL A 518 -21.05 4.27 -22.10
C VAL A 518 -20.44 5.15 -23.19
N THR A 519 -20.09 6.39 -22.85
CA THR A 519 -19.38 7.30 -23.77
C THR A 519 -17.92 6.88 -23.93
N SER A 520 -17.42 6.83 -25.18
CA SER A 520 -16.04 6.43 -25.50
C SER A 520 -15.63 5.07 -24.88
N PRO A 521 -16.38 3.98 -25.16
CA PRO A 521 -16.17 2.69 -24.52
C PRO A 521 -14.74 2.14 -24.68
N GLY A 522 -14.06 2.51 -25.77
CA GLY A 522 -12.67 2.16 -26.06
C GLY A 522 -11.64 2.73 -25.07
N SER A 523 -11.95 3.77 -24.30
CA SER A 523 -10.97 4.37 -23.38
C SER A 523 -10.86 3.67 -22.02
N TYR A 524 -11.74 2.72 -21.72
CA TYR A 524 -11.82 2.10 -20.38
C TYR A 524 -11.09 0.76 -20.30
N ARG A 525 -10.74 0.39 -19.06
CA ARG A 525 -10.54 -1.00 -18.67
C ARG A 525 -11.90 -1.65 -18.44
N TRP A 526 -12.13 -2.79 -19.07
CA TRP A 526 -13.31 -3.64 -18.88
C TRP A 526 -12.93 -4.93 -18.16
N TRP A 527 -13.60 -5.20 -17.04
CA TRP A 527 -13.51 -6.45 -16.30
C TRP A 527 -14.66 -7.36 -16.68
N LEU A 528 -14.32 -8.55 -17.16
CA LEU A 528 -15.28 -9.61 -17.41
C LEU A 528 -15.57 -10.30 -16.08
N ASP A 529 -16.73 -10.01 -15.51
CA ASP A 529 -17.18 -10.58 -14.24
C ASP A 529 -17.71 -12.00 -14.48
N ALA A 530 -16.90 -12.98 -14.05
CA ALA A 530 -16.99 -14.38 -14.43
C ALA A 530 -17.21 -15.27 -13.19
N GLU A 531 -18.42 -15.17 -12.63
CA GLU A 531 -18.83 -15.83 -11.38
C GLU A 531 -19.91 -16.90 -11.60
N THR A 532 -20.10 -17.76 -10.60
CA THR A 532 -21.05 -18.88 -10.67
C THR A 532 -22.52 -18.47 -10.63
N ASP A 533 -22.83 -17.23 -10.28
CA ASP A 533 -24.18 -16.66 -10.33
C ASP A 533 -24.70 -16.44 -11.76
N GLY A 534 -23.81 -16.49 -12.77
CA GLY A 534 -24.17 -16.42 -14.18
C GLY A 534 -24.76 -17.72 -14.73
N SER A 535 -25.49 -17.61 -15.85
CA SER A 535 -25.91 -18.80 -16.61
C SER A 535 -24.74 -19.31 -17.44
N TRP A 536 -24.25 -20.54 -17.18
CA TRP A 536 -23.05 -21.08 -17.84
C TRP A 536 -23.28 -22.44 -18.50
N GLN A 537 -22.41 -22.78 -19.45
CA GLN A 537 -22.34 -24.12 -20.02
C GLN A 537 -21.69 -25.09 -19.04
N LYS A 538 -22.01 -26.37 -19.18
CA LYS A 538 -21.33 -27.46 -18.45
C LYS A 538 -19.87 -27.64 -18.87
N THR A 539 -19.51 -27.21 -20.08
CA THR A 539 -18.18 -27.40 -20.65
C THR A 539 -17.35 -26.13 -20.55
N THR A 540 -16.20 -26.22 -19.88
CA THR A 540 -15.30 -25.06 -19.66
C THR A 540 -14.80 -24.41 -20.95
N THR A 541 -14.58 -25.20 -22.01
CA THR A 541 -14.17 -24.67 -23.34
C THR A 541 -15.20 -23.73 -23.94
N LEU A 542 -16.50 -24.01 -23.77
CA LEU A 542 -17.57 -23.14 -24.27
C LEU A 542 -17.63 -21.82 -23.50
N ASN A 543 -17.47 -21.89 -22.17
CA ASN A 543 -17.43 -20.71 -21.31
C ASN A 543 -16.21 -19.82 -21.65
N ARG A 544 -15.03 -20.43 -21.88
CA ARG A 544 -13.84 -19.70 -22.34
C ARG A 544 -14.08 -19.01 -23.69
N ALA A 545 -14.72 -19.69 -24.64
CA ALA A 545 -15.03 -19.11 -25.96
C ALA A 545 -15.86 -17.82 -25.84
N THR A 546 -16.82 -17.76 -24.91
CA THR A 546 -17.57 -16.52 -24.62
C THR A 546 -16.66 -15.38 -24.16
N LEU A 547 -15.81 -15.60 -23.16
CA LEU A 547 -14.92 -14.55 -22.67
C LEU A 547 -13.91 -14.13 -23.75
N GLU A 548 -13.48 -15.05 -24.61
CA GLU A 548 -12.64 -14.73 -25.77
C GLU A 548 -13.36 -13.82 -26.77
N GLY A 549 -14.65 -14.07 -27.04
CA GLY A 549 -15.47 -13.21 -27.90
C GLY A 549 -15.65 -11.82 -27.33
N MET A 550 -15.95 -11.72 -26.03
CA MET A 550 -16.04 -10.42 -25.33
C MET A 550 -14.72 -9.66 -25.40
N THR A 551 -13.61 -10.36 -25.11
CA THR A 551 -12.26 -9.80 -25.17
C THR A 551 -11.93 -9.30 -26.56
N ALA A 552 -12.27 -10.08 -27.60
CA ALA A 552 -12.04 -9.72 -28.99
C ALA A 552 -12.70 -8.39 -29.37
N TYR A 553 -13.98 -8.24 -29.02
CA TYR A 553 -14.73 -7.03 -29.32
C TYR A 553 -14.17 -5.81 -28.58
N PHE A 554 -13.97 -5.91 -27.26
CA PHE A 554 -13.45 -4.78 -26.48
C PHE A 554 -12.07 -4.33 -26.96
N VAL A 555 -11.17 -5.26 -27.30
CA VAL A 555 -9.86 -4.92 -27.89
C VAL A 555 -10.03 -4.27 -29.26
N SER A 556 -10.98 -4.71 -30.09
CA SER A 556 -11.22 -4.14 -31.43
C SER A 556 -11.62 -2.65 -31.39
N ILE A 557 -12.24 -2.20 -30.30
CA ILE A 557 -12.62 -0.79 -30.11
C ILE A 557 -11.55 0.01 -29.33
N GLY A 558 -10.36 -0.56 -29.11
CA GLY A 558 -9.24 0.07 -28.41
C GLY A 558 -9.26 -0.08 -26.89
N ALA A 559 -10.25 -0.79 -26.33
CA ALA A 559 -10.35 -0.99 -24.90
C ALA A 559 -9.33 -2.01 -24.39
N THR A 560 -9.11 -1.98 -23.07
CA THR A 560 -8.26 -2.96 -22.40
C THR A 560 -9.12 -3.88 -21.53
N VAL A 561 -8.78 -5.17 -21.47
CA VAL A 561 -9.65 -6.19 -20.85
C VAL A 561 -8.94 -6.89 -19.70
N GLY A 562 -9.67 -7.22 -18.64
CA GLY A 562 -9.25 -8.09 -17.55
C GLY A 562 -10.39 -9.05 -17.19
N VAL A 563 -10.10 -10.02 -16.34
CA VAL A 563 -11.10 -10.97 -15.83
C VAL A 563 -11.24 -10.84 -14.32
N TYR A 564 -12.47 -10.95 -13.83
CA TYR A 564 -12.80 -10.99 -12.41
C TYR A 564 -13.44 -12.33 -12.06
N SER A 565 -12.97 -12.95 -10.98
CA SER A 565 -13.44 -14.24 -10.45
C SER A 565 -12.74 -14.56 -9.13
N SER A 566 -13.31 -15.47 -8.33
CA SER A 566 -12.54 -16.24 -7.37
C SER A 566 -11.78 -17.39 -8.06
N PRO A 567 -10.64 -17.90 -7.52
CA PRO A 567 -9.92 -19.02 -8.13
C PRO A 567 -10.75 -20.32 -8.21
N ALA A 568 -11.64 -20.53 -7.23
CA ALA A 568 -12.47 -21.74 -7.16
C ALA A 568 -13.51 -21.72 -8.27
N GLU A 569 -14.24 -20.61 -8.44
CA GLU A 569 -15.20 -20.44 -9.52
C GLU A 569 -14.53 -20.47 -10.88
N TRP A 570 -13.35 -19.83 -11.01
CA TRP A 570 -12.59 -19.87 -12.26
C TRP A 570 -12.25 -21.30 -12.67
N SER A 571 -11.76 -22.11 -11.72
CA SER A 571 -11.45 -23.51 -11.96
C SER A 571 -12.69 -24.31 -12.39
N THR A 572 -13.83 -24.05 -11.76
CA THR A 572 -15.11 -24.72 -12.06
C THR A 572 -15.65 -24.34 -13.45
N LEU A 573 -15.67 -23.04 -13.76
CA LEU A 573 -16.34 -22.52 -14.95
C LEU A 573 -15.45 -22.54 -16.20
N PHE A 574 -14.15 -22.27 -16.04
CA PHE A 574 -13.22 -22.04 -17.16
C PHE A 574 -12.02 -22.97 -17.15
N GLY A 575 -11.69 -23.62 -16.03
CA GLY A 575 -10.56 -24.54 -15.93
C GLY A 575 -9.23 -23.91 -16.38
N VAL A 576 -8.33 -24.75 -16.93
CA VAL A 576 -7.03 -24.28 -17.43
C VAL A 576 -7.21 -23.53 -18.75
N VAL A 577 -6.68 -22.30 -18.80
CA VAL A 577 -6.61 -21.49 -20.02
C VAL A 577 -5.36 -21.87 -20.83
N PRO A 578 -5.50 -22.36 -22.08
CA PRO A 578 -4.35 -22.68 -22.92
C PRO A 578 -3.54 -21.42 -23.28
N ALA A 579 -2.22 -21.55 -23.48
CA ALA A 579 -1.35 -20.43 -23.87
C ALA A 579 -1.73 -19.79 -25.22
N SER A 580 -2.43 -20.53 -26.09
CA SER A 580 -2.97 -20.03 -27.36
C SER A 580 -4.22 -19.15 -27.21
N SER A 581 -4.88 -19.19 -26.04
CA SER A 581 -6.06 -18.37 -25.78
C SER A 581 -5.65 -16.93 -25.49
N ARG A 582 -6.40 -15.97 -26.04
CA ARG A 582 -6.24 -14.55 -25.72
C ARG A 582 -6.53 -14.21 -24.25
N LEU A 583 -7.20 -15.11 -23.53
CA LEU A 583 -7.42 -14.96 -22.09
C LEU A 583 -6.13 -15.17 -21.29
N TYR A 584 -5.17 -15.93 -21.82
CA TYR A 584 -4.01 -16.45 -21.07
C TYR A 584 -3.16 -15.37 -20.40
N ILE A 585 -3.08 -14.17 -20.98
CA ILE A 585 -2.26 -13.06 -20.49
C ILE A 585 -3.07 -11.95 -19.83
N LEU A 586 -4.40 -12.11 -19.70
CA LEU A 586 -5.22 -11.05 -19.16
C LEU A 586 -4.88 -10.77 -17.68
N PRO A 587 -4.89 -9.49 -17.27
CA PRO A 587 -4.80 -9.14 -15.86
C PRO A 587 -6.01 -9.71 -15.13
N THR A 588 -5.79 -10.16 -13.89
CA THR A 588 -6.84 -10.71 -13.04
C THR A 588 -7.19 -9.74 -11.91
N TRP A 589 -8.48 -9.63 -11.65
CA TRP A 589 -9.09 -9.06 -10.46
C TRP A 589 -9.62 -10.25 -9.65
N ARG A 590 -9.04 -10.48 -8.48
CA ARG A 590 -9.29 -11.70 -7.70
C ARG A 590 -10.28 -11.41 -6.59
N ALA A 591 -11.35 -12.17 -6.50
CA ALA A 591 -12.22 -12.17 -5.32
C ALA A 591 -11.63 -13.07 -4.21
N ILE A 592 -11.71 -12.62 -2.96
CA ILE A 592 -11.42 -13.44 -1.78
C ILE A 592 -12.56 -13.48 -0.75
N GLY A 593 -13.74 -12.93 -1.09
CA GLY A 593 -14.94 -12.92 -0.25
C GLY A 593 -14.80 -12.07 1.01
N THR A 594 -15.56 -12.43 2.05
CA THR A 594 -15.52 -11.76 3.37
C THR A 594 -14.14 -11.91 4.00
N ALA A 595 -13.40 -10.81 4.00
CA ALA A 595 -12.01 -10.80 4.42
C ALA A 595 -11.59 -9.41 4.88
N THR A 596 -10.29 -9.24 5.16
CA THR A 596 -9.70 -7.97 5.55
C THR A 596 -8.83 -7.40 4.44
N ALA A 597 -8.52 -6.11 4.54
CA ALA A 597 -7.54 -5.46 3.68
C ALA A 597 -6.20 -6.22 3.70
N ALA A 598 -5.73 -6.70 4.86
CA ALA A 598 -4.50 -7.49 4.95
C ALA A 598 -4.56 -8.79 4.14
N SER A 599 -5.68 -9.52 4.20
CA SER A 599 -5.85 -10.75 3.42
C SER A 599 -5.84 -10.46 1.91
N ALA A 600 -6.48 -9.37 1.48
CA ALA A 600 -6.48 -8.95 0.09
C ALA A 600 -5.08 -8.54 -0.39
N GLN A 601 -4.36 -7.79 0.44
CA GLN A 601 -2.99 -7.37 0.19
C GLN A 601 -2.00 -8.55 0.14
N ALA A 602 -2.19 -9.56 0.99
CA ALA A 602 -1.41 -10.80 0.94
C ALA A 602 -1.69 -11.58 -0.36
N ALA A 603 -2.96 -11.63 -0.78
CA ALA A 603 -3.38 -12.29 -2.00
C ALA A 603 -2.82 -11.64 -3.28
N CYS A 604 -2.34 -10.40 -3.24
CA CYS A 604 -1.58 -9.81 -4.36
C CYS A 604 -0.32 -10.61 -4.74
N SER A 605 0.25 -11.37 -3.79
CA SER A 605 1.42 -12.23 -4.05
C SER A 605 1.05 -13.66 -4.46
N ALA A 606 -0.24 -14.01 -4.49
CA ALA A 606 -0.70 -15.33 -4.91
C ALA A 606 -0.59 -15.48 -6.43
N ALA A 607 -0.36 -16.72 -6.89
CA ALA A 607 -0.39 -17.03 -8.32
C ALA A 607 -1.75 -16.60 -8.94
N PRO A 608 -1.74 -16.01 -10.14
CA PRO A 608 -2.99 -15.69 -10.84
C PRO A 608 -3.71 -16.99 -11.23
N TYR A 609 -5.05 -16.96 -11.26
CA TYR A 609 -5.85 -18.11 -11.73
C TYR A 609 -5.81 -18.26 -13.27
N VAL A 610 -5.27 -17.26 -13.97
CA VAL A 610 -4.88 -17.33 -15.38
C VAL A 610 -3.34 -17.36 -15.45
N ALA A 611 -2.77 -18.49 -15.88
CA ALA A 611 -1.35 -18.78 -15.68
C ALA A 611 -0.36 -17.79 -16.35
N GLY A 612 -0.69 -17.22 -17.51
CA GLY A 612 0.14 -16.20 -18.17
C GLY A 612 -0.16 -14.77 -17.73
N GLY A 613 -1.20 -14.57 -16.91
CA GLY A 613 -1.67 -13.28 -16.43
C GLY A 613 -0.94 -12.81 -15.18
N ARG A 614 -1.48 -11.76 -14.55
CA ARG A 614 -1.03 -11.27 -13.23
C ARG A 614 -2.22 -10.81 -12.41
N THR A 615 -2.23 -11.12 -11.11
CA THR A 615 -3.15 -10.49 -10.16
C THR A 615 -2.80 -9.02 -10.03
N THR A 616 -3.64 -8.15 -10.57
CA THR A 616 -3.42 -6.70 -10.53
C THR A 616 -4.32 -6.02 -9.51
N MET A 617 -5.40 -6.68 -9.10
CA MET A 617 -6.30 -6.23 -8.05
C MET A 617 -6.87 -7.41 -7.25
N VAL A 618 -7.20 -7.16 -5.99
CA VAL A 618 -7.91 -8.13 -5.14
C VAL A 618 -9.13 -7.45 -4.50
N GLN A 619 -10.31 -8.04 -4.67
CA GLN A 619 -11.54 -7.64 -3.97
C GLN A 619 -11.69 -8.38 -2.66
N TYR A 620 -12.13 -7.68 -1.63
CA TYR A 620 -12.58 -8.25 -0.37
C TYR A 620 -13.84 -7.55 0.12
N VAL A 621 -14.65 -8.27 0.89
CA VAL A 621 -15.89 -7.74 1.46
C VAL A 621 -15.69 -7.47 2.95
N THR A 622 -16.08 -6.28 3.40
CA THR A 622 -16.18 -5.95 4.83
C THR A 622 -17.58 -5.44 5.12
N GLY A 623 -18.31 -6.16 5.98
CA GLY A 623 -19.74 -5.92 6.14
C GLY A 623 -20.48 -6.20 4.84
N SER A 624 -21.10 -5.17 4.26
CA SER A 624 -21.80 -5.22 2.96
C SER A 624 -21.11 -4.40 1.87
N THR A 625 -19.84 -4.05 2.07
CA THR A 625 -19.09 -3.16 1.16
C THR A 625 -17.95 -3.91 0.48
N ASP A 626 -17.90 -3.78 -0.84
CA ASP A 626 -16.82 -4.31 -1.67
C ASP A 626 -15.67 -3.30 -1.72
N ASN A 627 -14.47 -3.80 -1.42
CA ASN A 627 -13.26 -3.01 -1.34
C ASN A 627 -12.20 -3.63 -2.24
N VAL A 628 -11.40 -2.81 -2.91
CA VAL A 628 -10.40 -3.28 -3.87
C VAL A 628 -9.01 -2.81 -3.49
N VAL A 629 -8.06 -3.74 -3.44
CA VAL A 629 -6.63 -3.45 -3.29
C VAL A 629 -5.97 -3.46 -4.66
N SER A 630 -5.17 -2.42 -4.98
CA SER A 630 -4.26 -2.49 -6.12
C SER A 630 -3.02 -3.32 -5.76
N CYS A 631 -2.65 -4.24 -6.63
CA CYS A 631 -1.41 -5.01 -6.56
C CYS A 631 -0.30 -4.42 -7.44
N VAL A 632 -0.53 -3.24 -8.02
CA VAL A 632 0.35 -2.57 -8.99
C VAL A 632 0.38 -1.06 -8.85
#